data_AF-A0A101TE58-F1
#
_entry.id   AF-A0A101TE58-F1
#
_cell.length_a   1.000
_cell.length_b   1.000
_cell.length_c   1.000
_cell.angle_alpha   90.00
_cell.angle_beta   90.00
_cell.angle_gamma   90.00
#
_symmetry.space_group_name_H-M   'P 1'
#
loop_
_entity.id
_entity.type
_entity.pdbx_description
1 polymer ?
#
loop_
_entity_poly.entity_id
_entity_poly.type
_entity_poly.pdbx_seq_one_letter_code
_entity_poly.pdbx_strand_id
1 'polypeptide(L)'
;MSGESGNTTTPIISPSGASSVPAGRSVVLAGEQRIQALSEADRDLIRLLKDPLFSRWKEQIKAIGGCAHPIYLSGSTITRDAVTGEVLSAYSTDGEPGERLAVRCRNRRASVCEPCGYLHAGDTFQLVRAGLSGGKGVPDAVQDRPRLFVTLTAPSFGPVHRVREGERCRPRRDDPRCEHGRLLGCGLVHTEDDPPVGLPLCPDCYDYVGHVLWHAHTGRLWDRFTTAVRRYLASAGGVPRSKLGDHLVVSFAKVAEFQRRAAVHFHAVVRMDGPDGPSSSAPDWATEDVLLDAVEHAAASGFVTVPASEAYGMERVGWGGQFDAHPIRRHSETGQADDLSGGAVAGYVAKYVT
;
A
#
# COMPACT_ATOMS: atom_id res chain seq x y z
N MET A 1 38.77 -58.16 91.91
CA MET A 1 37.49 -57.45 92.15
C MET A 1 37.85 -56.03 92.50
N SER A 2 37.92 -55.16 91.49
CA SER A 2 38.45 -53.82 91.65
C SER A 2 37.50 -52.87 90.96
N GLY A 3 36.58 -52.32 91.75
CA GLY A 3 35.80 -51.15 91.38
C GLY A 3 36.53 -49.94 91.92
N GLU A 4 36.94 -49.03 91.04
CA GLU A 4 37.36 -47.69 91.41
C GLU A 4 36.38 -46.70 90.77
N SER A 5 35.62 -46.05 91.64
CA SER A 5 34.81 -44.87 91.38
C SER A 5 35.73 -43.64 91.32
N GLY A 6 35.83 -43.03 90.15
CA GLY A 6 36.56 -41.78 89.92
C GLY A 6 35.60 -40.61 89.69
N ASN A 7 35.89 -39.52 90.38
CA ASN A 7 35.07 -38.34 90.64
C ASN A 7 34.93 -37.39 89.43
N THR A 8 33.87 -36.58 89.46
CA THR A 8 33.49 -35.51 88.52
C THR A 8 34.56 -34.42 88.42
N THR A 9 34.93 -34.00 87.20
CA THR A 9 35.39 -32.63 86.91
C THR A 9 35.12 -32.31 85.43
N THR A 10 34.40 -31.21 85.18
CA THR A 10 34.12 -30.61 83.86
C THR A 10 35.40 -30.17 83.15
N PRO A 11 35.48 -30.21 81.81
CA PRO A 11 35.49 -28.94 81.10
C PRO A 11 34.72 -28.90 79.77
N ILE A 12 34.52 -27.65 79.36
CA ILE A 12 33.83 -27.06 78.22
C ILE A 12 34.41 -27.51 76.87
N ILE A 13 33.54 -27.86 75.89
CA ILE A 13 33.88 -27.87 74.46
C ILE A 13 32.76 -27.21 73.64
N SER A 14 33.19 -26.23 72.84
CA SER A 14 32.46 -25.35 71.93
C SER A 14 31.92 -26.05 70.67
N PRO A 15 31.02 -25.38 69.90
CA PRO A 15 30.18 -26.02 68.90
C PRO A 15 30.83 -26.03 67.51
N SER A 16 30.57 -27.07 66.71
CA SER A 16 30.68 -26.95 65.25
C SER A 16 29.80 -27.97 64.56
N GLY A 17 29.01 -27.48 63.59
CA GLY A 17 28.14 -28.30 62.76
C GLY A 17 27.26 -27.44 61.85
N ALA A 18 27.84 -26.41 61.24
CA ALA A 18 27.20 -25.69 60.16
C ALA A 18 27.12 -26.62 58.94
N SER A 19 25.90 -26.98 58.54
CA SER A 19 25.65 -27.71 57.30
C SER A 19 25.96 -26.80 56.12
N SER A 20 27.06 -27.08 55.42
CA SER A 20 27.50 -26.35 54.24
C SER A 20 26.62 -26.71 53.04
N VAL A 21 25.86 -25.73 52.56
CA VAL A 21 25.23 -25.80 51.23
C VAL A 21 26.35 -25.86 50.18
N PRO A 22 26.31 -26.74 49.17
CA PRO A 22 27.37 -26.83 48.18
C PRO A 22 27.52 -25.49 47.44
N ALA A 23 28.73 -24.94 47.40
CA ALA A 23 29.02 -23.58 46.89
C ALA A 23 28.51 -23.32 45.45
N GLY A 24 28.36 -24.35 44.62
CA GLY A 24 27.77 -24.20 43.28
C GLY A 24 26.27 -23.85 43.29
N ARG A 25 25.53 -24.30 44.31
CA ARG A 25 24.08 -24.10 44.40
C ARG A 25 23.74 -22.67 44.86
N SER A 26 24.57 -22.06 45.72
CA SER A 26 24.35 -20.67 46.15
C SER A 26 24.66 -19.64 45.06
N VAL A 27 25.62 -19.93 44.18
CA VAL A 27 25.97 -19.07 43.04
C VAL A 27 24.86 -19.09 41.98
N VAL A 28 24.27 -20.26 41.71
CA VAL A 28 23.12 -20.39 40.80
C VAL A 28 21.91 -19.64 41.35
N LEU A 29 21.57 -19.84 42.63
CA LEU A 29 20.45 -19.15 43.29
C LEU A 29 20.65 -17.62 43.34
N ALA A 30 21.87 -17.14 43.59
CA ALA A 30 22.19 -15.71 43.56
C ALA A 30 22.10 -15.12 42.13
N GLY A 31 22.42 -15.92 41.10
CA GLY A 31 22.23 -15.56 39.70
C GLY A 31 20.74 -15.47 39.31
N GLU A 32 19.93 -16.42 39.76
CA GLU A 32 18.48 -16.43 39.54
C GLU A 32 17.78 -15.24 40.22
N GLN A 33 18.16 -14.92 41.46
CA GLN A 33 17.65 -13.75 42.19
C GLN A 33 18.02 -12.43 41.50
N ARG A 34 19.23 -12.32 40.93
CA ARG A 34 19.63 -11.14 40.14
C ARG A 34 18.80 -10.98 38.88
N ILE A 35 18.51 -12.09 38.17
CA ILE A 35 17.66 -12.04 36.97
C ILE A 35 16.23 -11.65 37.35
N GLN A 36 15.69 -12.17 38.45
CA GLN A 36 14.35 -11.80 38.93
C GLN A 36 14.22 -10.32 39.30
N ALA A 37 15.30 -9.67 39.73
CA ALA A 37 15.31 -8.23 40.05
C ALA A 37 15.34 -7.32 38.80
N LEU A 38 15.57 -7.85 37.60
CA LEU A 38 15.57 -7.07 36.36
C LEU A 38 14.15 -6.71 35.89
N SER A 39 14.06 -5.74 34.98
CA SER A 39 12.80 -5.42 34.30
C SER A 39 12.28 -6.62 33.51
N GLU A 40 10.98 -6.66 33.23
CA GLU A 40 10.39 -7.72 32.40
C GLU A 40 11.06 -7.82 31.02
N ALA A 41 11.32 -6.67 30.40
CA ALA A 41 12.01 -6.59 29.12
C ALA A 41 13.43 -7.17 29.16
N ASP A 42 14.20 -6.88 30.22
CA ASP A 42 15.56 -7.40 30.39
C ASP A 42 15.55 -8.92 30.67
N ARG A 43 14.57 -9.40 31.45
CA ARG A 43 14.39 -10.84 31.68
C ARG A 43 14.06 -11.57 30.38
N ASP A 44 13.16 -11.01 29.58
CA ASP A 44 12.81 -11.58 28.28
C ASP A 44 13.98 -11.53 27.29
N LEU A 45 14.75 -10.45 27.28
CA LEU A 45 15.96 -10.35 26.47
C LEU A 45 16.99 -11.41 26.86
N ILE A 46 17.23 -11.61 28.17
CA ILE A 46 18.15 -12.65 28.66
C ILE A 46 17.62 -14.04 28.29
N ARG A 47 16.32 -14.30 28.44
CA ARG A 47 15.69 -15.56 28.05
C ARG A 47 15.90 -15.82 26.55
N LEU A 48 15.63 -14.82 25.72
CA LEU A 48 15.77 -14.90 24.28
C LEU A 48 17.23 -15.12 23.85
N LEU A 49 18.19 -14.42 24.45
CA LEU A 49 19.63 -14.56 24.16
C LEU A 49 20.18 -15.94 24.56
N LYS A 50 19.56 -16.59 25.55
CA LYS A 50 19.92 -17.94 26.00
C LYS A 50 19.20 -19.06 25.23
N ASP A 51 18.26 -18.72 24.36
CA ASP A 51 17.53 -19.69 23.54
C ASP A 51 18.51 -20.36 22.55
N PRO A 52 18.59 -21.70 22.48
CA PRO A 52 19.44 -22.41 21.50
C PRO A 52 19.15 -22.01 20.06
N LEU A 53 17.92 -21.59 19.75
CA LEU A 53 17.47 -21.14 18.44
C LEU A 53 17.57 -19.61 18.27
N PHE A 54 18.25 -18.88 19.16
CA PHE A 54 18.39 -17.42 19.08
C PHE A 54 18.93 -16.94 17.72
N SER A 55 19.96 -17.62 17.18
CA SER A 55 20.50 -17.30 15.86
C SER A 55 19.44 -17.41 14.77
N ARG A 56 18.62 -18.46 14.81
CA ARG A 56 17.52 -18.67 13.88
C ARG A 56 16.42 -17.64 14.06
N TRP A 57 16.08 -17.29 15.30
CA TRP A 57 15.13 -16.22 15.59
C TRP A 57 15.62 -14.88 15.01
N LYS A 58 16.91 -14.55 15.19
CA LYS A 58 17.51 -13.34 14.63
C LYS A 58 17.46 -13.32 13.11
N GLU A 59 17.66 -14.45 12.44
CA GLU A 59 17.46 -14.58 11.00
C GLU A 59 16.02 -14.29 10.59
N GLN A 60 15.02 -14.87 11.29
CA GLN A 60 13.61 -14.61 11.02
C GLN A 60 13.27 -13.12 11.16
N ILE A 61 13.75 -12.46 12.23
CA ILE A 61 13.52 -11.02 12.45
C ILE A 61 14.19 -10.16 11.38
N LYS A 62 15.39 -10.53 10.92
CA LYS A 62 16.03 -9.85 9.79
C LYS A 62 15.25 -10.06 8.49
N ALA A 63 14.74 -11.27 8.25
CA ALA A 63 14.00 -11.61 7.05
C ALA A 63 12.68 -10.84 6.91
N ILE A 64 12.03 -10.49 8.02
CA ILE A 64 10.83 -9.64 7.99
C ILE A 64 11.14 -8.14 7.75
N GLY A 65 12.42 -7.76 7.72
CA GLY A 65 12.86 -6.42 7.30
C GLY A 65 12.26 -5.28 8.12
N GLY A 66 12.11 -5.48 9.43
CA GLY A 66 11.55 -4.47 10.33
C GLY A 66 10.01 -4.35 10.31
N CYS A 67 9.28 -5.29 9.70
CA CYS A 67 7.82 -5.32 9.74
C CYS A 67 7.29 -5.10 11.16
N ALA A 68 6.45 -4.07 11.36
CA ALA A 68 5.90 -3.71 12.68
C ALA A 68 4.80 -4.68 13.17
N HIS A 69 4.17 -5.43 12.25
CA HIS A 69 3.09 -6.36 12.56
C HIS A 69 3.34 -7.73 11.94
N PRO A 70 4.42 -8.45 12.30
CA PRO A 70 4.72 -9.75 11.69
C PRO A 70 3.57 -10.74 11.91
N ILE A 71 3.30 -11.55 10.88
CA ILE A 71 2.37 -12.68 10.96
C ILE A 71 3.20 -13.92 11.29
N TYR A 72 2.76 -14.67 12.30
CA TYR A 72 3.41 -15.93 12.67
C TYR A 72 2.61 -17.09 12.11
N LEU A 73 3.27 -17.91 11.29
CA LEU A 73 2.70 -19.11 10.69
C LEU A 73 3.22 -20.35 11.43
N SER A 74 2.38 -21.36 11.58
CA SER A 74 2.75 -22.68 12.10
C SER A 74 2.24 -23.75 11.14
N GLY A 75 3.04 -24.79 10.92
CA GLY A 75 2.68 -25.92 10.06
C GLY A 75 3.84 -26.40 9.19
N SER A 76 3.50 -27.14 8.15
CA SER A 76 4.48 -27.71 7.23
C SER A 76 4.06 -27.55 5.77
N THR A 77 5.04 -27.59 4.88
CA THR A 77 4.82 -27.62 3.42
C THR A 77 5.68 -28.71 2.80
N ILE A 78 5.14 -29.39 1.80
CA ILE A 78 5.84 -30.41 1.02
C ILE A 78 5.57 -30.10 -0.45
N THR A 79 6.63 -29.83 -1.20
CA THR A 79 6.56 -29.70 -2.66
C THR A 79 6.85 -31.06 -3.27
N ARG A 80 5.98 -31.52 -4.16
CA ARG A 80 6.16 -32.78 -4.90
C ARG A 80 6.23 -32.52 -6.39
N ASP A 81 6.99 -33.35 -7.10
CA ASP A 81 6.92 -33.41 -8.55
C ASP A 81 5.51 -33.86 -8.98
N ALA A 82 4.91 -33.13 -9.92
CA ALA A 82 3.52 -33.36 -10.31
C ALA A 82 3.32 -34.66 -11.10
N VAL A 83 4.38 -35.20 -11.72
CA VAL A 83 4.32 -36.40 -12.56
C VAL A 83 4.78 -37.63 -11.78
N THR A 84 5.89 -37.54 -11.05
CA THR A 84 6.50 -38.68 -10.35
C THR A 84 6.04 -38.81 -8.90
N GLY A 85 5.52 -37.74 -8.29
CA GLY A 85 5.14 -37.69 -6.88
C GLY A 85 6.32 -37.59 -5.89
N GLU A 86 7.55 -37.54 -6.40
CA GLU A 86 8.78 -37.39 -5.61
C GLU A 86 8.75 -36.09 -4.79
N VAL A 87 9.25 -36.15 -3.55
CA VAL A 87 9.34 -34.95 -2.70
C VAL A 87 10.54 -34.11 -3.14
N LEU A 88 10.27 -32.94 -3.70
CA LEU A 88 11.29 -31.98 -4.12
C LEU A 88 11.78 -31.12 -2.95
N SER A 89 10.89 -30.79 -2.01
CA SER A 89 11.24 -30.07 -0.78
C SER A 89 10.22 -30.32 0.32
N ALA A 90 10.67 -30.28 1.57
CA ALA A 90 9.82 -30.33 2.74
C ALA A 90 10.30 -29.31 3.77
N TYR A 91 9.37 -28.67 4.46
CA TYR A 91 9.63 -27.68 5.51
C TYR A 91 8.60 -27.85 6.62
N SER A 92 9.01 -27.74 7.87
CA SER A 92 8.13 -27.74 9.05
C SER A 92 8.57 -26.67 10.04
N THR A 93 7.62 -26.06 10.74
CA THR A 93 7.91 -25.09 11.79
C THR A 93 8.27 -25.74 13.13
N ASP A 94 8.19 -27.07 13.27
CA ASP A 94 8.46 -27.77 14.54
C ASP A 94 9.87 -27.48 15.10
N GLY A 95 10.84 -27.21 14.22
CA GLY A 95 12.22 -26.85 14.60
C GLY A 95 12.48 -25.34 14.66
N GLU A 96 11.47 -24.50 14.45
CA GLU A 96 11.62 -23.05 14.45
C GLU A 96 11.47 -22.45 15.86
N PRO A 97 12.06 -21.27 16.14
CA PRO A 97 11.88 -20.57 17.41
C PRO A 97 10.40 -20.36 17.75
N GLY A 98 9.92 -21.04 18.80
CA GLY A 98 8.53 -21.01 19.22
C GLY A 98 7.56 -21.69 18.24
N GLU A 99 8.03 -22.70 17.51
CA GLU A 99 7.26 -23.54 16.58
C GLU A 99 6.51 -22.75 15.49
N ARG A 100 7.12 -21.62 15.08
CA ARG A 100 6.51 -20.65 14.18
C ARG A 100 7.53 -19.97 13.28
N LEU A 101 7.07 -19.57 12.10
CA LEU A 101 7.80 -18.76 11.13
C LEU A 101 7.22 -17.35 11.09
N ALA A 102 8.06 -16.35 11.35
CA ALA A 102 7.68 -14.95 11.15
C ALA A 102 7.72 -14.57 9.66
N VAL A 103 6.62 -14.01 9.16
CA VAL A 103 6.54 -13.40 7.83
C VAL A 103 6.03 -11.97 7.91
N ARG A 104 6.36 -11.15 6.90
CA ARG A 104 5.90 -9.77 6.81
C ARG A 104 4.38 -9.73 6.65
N CYS A 105 3.71 -8.74 7.25
CA CYS A 105 2.27 -8.56 7.05
C CYS A 105 1.91 -8.22 5.60
N ARG A 106 2.87 -7.67 4.85
CA ARG A 106 2.68 -7.16 3.47
C ARG A 106 1.54 -6.15 3.36
N ASN A 107 1.17 -5.51 4.48
CA ASN A 107 0.18 -4.45 4.47
C ASN A 107 0.82 -3.22 3.84
N ARG A 108 0.28 -2.81 2.69
CA ARG A 108 0.76 -1.64 1.96
C ARG A 108 0.50 -0.32 2.69
N ARG A 109 -0.45 -0.28 3.63
CA ARG A 109 -0.85 0.96 4.31
C ARG A 109 0.25 1.41 5.26
N ALA A 110 0.89 2.54 4.97
CA ALA A 110 1.94 3.07 5.83
C ALA A 110 1.44 3.36 7.26
N SER A 111 0.18 3.78 7.40
CA SER A 111 -0.49 3.99 8.69
C SER A 111 -0.71 2.72 9.51
N VAL A 112 -0.67 1.54 8.89
CA VAL A 112 -0.75 0.26 9.60
C VAL A 112 0.62 -0.37 9.76
N CYS A 113 1.51 -0.30 8.77
CA CYS A 113 2.87 -0.82 8.89
C CYS A 113 3.82 -0.02 7.99
N GLU A 114 4.46 1.01 8.53
CA GLU A 114 5.37 1.88 7.80
C GLU A 114 6.46 1.11 7.02
N PRO A 115 7.18 0.12 7.59
CA PRO A 115 8.25 -0.58 6.85
C PRO A 115 7.74 -1.44 5.69
N CYS A 116 6.52 -1.98 5.77
CA CYS A 116 5.93 -2.75 4.68
C CYS A 116 5.37 -1.82 3.60
N GLY A 117 4.74 -0.71 3.99
CA GLY A 117 4.31 0.34 3.07
C GLY A 117 5.48 0.93 2.30
N TYR A 118 6.56 1.34 2.99
CA TYR A 118 7.75 1.90 2.37
C TYR A 118 8.35 0.97 1.30
N LEU A 119 8.49 -0.32 1.60
CA LEU A 119 8.97 -1.27 0.59
C LEU A 119 8.00 -1.37 -0.60
N HIS A 120 6.68 -1.42 -0.33
CA HIS A 120 5.69 -1.48 -1.40
C HIS A 120 5.73 -0.25 -2.32
N ALA A 121 5.89 0.96 -1.75
CA ALA A 121 6.10 2.18 -2.51
C ALA A 121 7.41 2.11 -3.34
N GLY A 122 8.51 1.65 -2.73
CA GLY A 122 9.79 1.48 -3.42
C GLY A 122 9.72 0.50 -4.58
N ASP A 123 9.08 -0.65 -4.39
CA ASP A 123 8.87 -1.65 -5.44
C ASP A 123 8.01 -1.08 -6.58
N THR A 124 6.92 -0.38 -6.23
CA THR A 124 6.05 0.29 -7.20
C THR A 124 6.80 1.36 -8.00
N PHE A 125 7.58 2.20 -7.33
CA PHE A 125 8.44 3.20 -7.99
C PHE A 125 9.31 2.54 -9.05
N GLN A 126 9.98 1.44 -8.69
CA GLN A 126 10.89 0.76 -9.60
C GLN A 126 10.16 0.09 -10.77
N LEU A 127 8.98 -0.48 -10.54
CA LEU A 127 8.16 -1.08 -11.61
C LEU A 127 7.71 -0.01 -12.62
N VAL A 128 7.16 1.10 -12.15
CA VAL A 128 6.67 2.19 -13.00
C VAL A 128 7.84 2.86 -13.73
N ARG A 129 8.93 3.15 -13.02
CA ARG A 129 10.14 3.73 -13.61
C ARG A 129 10.72 2.85 -14.71
N ALA A 130 10.86 1.55 -14.48
CA ALA A 130 11.36 0.62 -15.49
C ALA A 130 10.45 0.59 -16.73
N GLY A 131 9.13 0.63 -16.52
CA GLY A 131 8.17 0.72 -17.62
C GLY A 131 8.22 2.04 -18.40
N LEU A 132 8.62 3.15 -17.79
CA LEU A 132 8.64 4.46 -18.44
C LEU A 132 10.01 4.86 -18.99
N SER A 133 11.08 4.30 -18.44
CA SER A 133 12.45 4.72 -18.73
C SER A 133 13.38 3.58 -19.15
N GLY A 134 12.94 2.32 -19.12
CA GLY A 134 13.80 1.15 -19.33
C GLY A 134 14.53 0.70 -18.06
N GLY A 135 15.28 -0.39 -18.18
CA GLY A 135 15.99 -1.05 -17.07
C GLY A 135 15.23 -2.25 -16.49
N LYS A 136 15.91 -3.05 -15.65
CA LYS A 136 15.37 -4.29 -15.03
C LYS A 136 14.74 -5.27 -16.04
N GLY A 137 15.33 -5.38 -17.22
CA GLY A 137 14.84 -6.24 -18.30
C GLY A 137 13.87 -5.55 -19.28
N VAL A 138 13.49 -4.29 -19.04
CA VAL A 138 12.73 -3.47 -19.98
C VAL A 138 13.69 -2.69 -20.89
N PRO A 139 13.53 -2.72 -22.23
CA PRO A 139 14.39 -1.96 -23.14
C PRO A 139 14.25 -0.45 -23.01
N ASP A 140 15.32 0.31 -23.22
CA ASP A 140 15.30 1.79 -23.15
C ASP A 140 14.35 2.43 -24.17
N ALA A 141 14.10 1.74 -25.29
CA ALA A 141 13.15 2.14 -26.34
C ALA A 141 11.71 2.33 -25.83
N VAL A 142 11.37 1.91 -24.61
CA VAL A 142 10.06 2.23 -24.00
C VAL A 142 9.85 3.74 -23.81
N GLN A 143 10.94 4.52 -23.74
CA GLN A 143 10.91 5.99 -23.71
C GLN A 143 10.39 6.63 -25.00
N ASP A 144 10.13 5.82 -26.03
CA ASP A 144 9.70 6.28 -27.35
C ASP A 144 8.25 5.87 -27.63
N ARG A 145 7.63 5.15 -26.70
CA ARG A 145 6.27 4.62 -26.82
C ARG A 145 5.24 5.70 -26.53
N PRO A 146 4.12 5.78 -27.28
CA PRO A 146 3.00 6.66 -26.95
C PRO A 146 2.51 6.38 -25.53
N ARG A 147 2.47 7.43 -24.70
CA ARG A 147 2.15 7.28 -23.28
C ARG A 147 1.60 8.55 -22.66
N LEU A 148 0.56 8.37 -21.85
CA LEU A 148 -0.13 9.46 -21.18
C LEU A 148 -0.14 9.25 -19.67
N PHE A 149 -0.08 10.36 -18.94
CA PHE A 149 -0.53 10.45 -17.58
C PHE A 149 -1.94 11.01 -17.58
N VAL A 150 -2.91 10.24 -17.08
CA VAL A 150 -4.34 10.51 -17.14
C VAL A 150 -4.91 10.67 -15.74
N THR A 151 -5.67 11.73 -15.50
CA THR A 151 -6.43 11.96 -14.28
C THR A 151 -7.93 11.85 -14.54
N LEU A 152 -8.56 10.87 -13.89
CA LEU A 152 -10.00 10.63 -13.93
C LEU A 152 -10.63 11.04 -12.59
N THR A 153 -11.52 12.02 -12.64
CA THR A 153 -12.10 12.60 -11.43
C THR A 153 -13.45 11.99 -11.07
N ALA A 154 -13.78 12.05 -9.78
CA ALA A 154 -15.13 11.83 -9.28
C ALA A 154 -16.03 13.04 -9.63
N PRO A 155 -17.35 12.83 -9.78
CA PRO A 155 -18.33 13.90 -9.79
C PRO A 155 -18.20 14.85 -8.59
N SER A 156 -18.77 16.06 -8.71
CA SER A 156 -18.67 17.06 -7.64
C SER A 156 -19.47 16.68 -6.39
N PHE A 157 -20.62 16.00 -6.56
CA PHE A 157 -21.67 15.71 -5.55
C PHE A 157 -22.28 16.95 -4.85
N GLY A 158 -21.65 18.10 -4.93
CA GLY A 158 -22.13 19.36 -4.39
C GLY A 158 -20.96 20.33 -4.19
N PRO A 159 -21.24 21.58 -3.79
CA PRO A 159 -20.20 22.53 -3.46
C PRO A 159 -19.58 22.20 -2.10
N VAL A 160 -18.26 22.04 -2.07
CA VAL A 160 -17.45 21.86 -0.85
C VAL A 160 -16.55 23.07 -0.59
N HIS A 161 -16.17 23.25 0.67
CA HIS A 161 -15.07 24.13 1.06
C HIS A 161 -13.77 23.66 0.40
N ARG A 162 -12.99 24.60 -0.13
CA ARG A 162 -11.71 24.33 -0.78
C ARG A 162 -10.68 25.37 -0.38
N VAL A 163 -9.43 24.99 -0.41
CA VAL A 163 -8.30 25.90 -0.28
C VAL A 163 -7.89 26.37 -1.68
N ARG A 164 -7.59 27.66 -1.76
CA ARG A 164 -6.80 28.25 -2.84
C ARG A 164 -5.91 29.30 -2.18
N GLU A 165 -4.61 29.21 -2.44
CA GLU A 165 -3.61 30.00 -1.74
C GLU A 165 -3.92 31.50 -1.83
N GLY A 166 -4.09 32.15 -0.68
CA GLY A 166 -4.43 33.57 -0.56
C GLY A 166 -5.83 33.96 -1.08
N GLU A 167 -6.61 33.03 -1.65
CA GLU A 167 -7.92 33.30 -2.21
C GLU A 167 -9.07 32.96 -1.25
N ARG A 168 -10.18 33.70 -1.40
CA ARG A 168 -11.43 33.39 -0.68
C ARG A 168 -12.00 32.05 -1.18
N CYS A 169 -12.55 31.28 -0.25
CA CYS A 169 -13.25 30.03 -0.51
C CYS A 169 -14.60 30.32 -1.17
N ARG A 170 -14.75 29.93 -2.44
CA ARG A 170 -16.02 29.98 -3.19
C ARG A 170 -16.73 31.34 -3.03
N PRO A 171 -16.10 32.49 -3.33
CA PRO A 171 -16.74 33.79 -3.19
C PRO A 171 -17.94 33.90 -4.15
N ARG A 172 -19.03 34.48 -3.68
CA ARG A 172 -20.24 34.78 -4.45
C ARG A 172 -20.66 36.21 -4.13
N ARG A 173 -21.01 36.99 -5.16
CA ARG A 173 -21.21 38.45 -5.06
C ARG A 173 -22.47 38.85 -4.27
N ASP A 174 -23.48 37.97 -4.24
CA ASP A 174 -24.82 38.29 -3.72
C ASP A 174 -25.26 37.33 -2.60
N ASP A 175 -24.31 36.62 -1.97
CA ASP A 175 -24.55 35.66 -0.88
C ASP A 175 -25.78 34.74 -1.11
N PRO A 176 -25.87 34.09 -2.28
CA PRO A 176 -27.03 33.28 -2.63
C PRO A 176 -27.20 32.15 -1.62
N ARG A 177 -28.45 31.91 -1.21
CA ARG A 177 -28.80 30.84 -0.27
C ARG A 177 -29.41 29.67 -1.02
N CYS A 178 -29.12 28.46 -0.56
CA CYS A 178 -29.86 27.28 -0.98
C CYS A 178 -31.27 27.28 -0.37
N GLU A 179 -32.11 26.34 -0.82
CA GLU A 179 -33.46 26.14 -0.27
C GLU A 179 -33.47 25.83 1.24
N HIS A 180 -32.38 25.25 1.77
CA HIS A 180 -32.17 25.01 3.20
C HIS A 180 -31.71 26.26 3.98
N GLY A 181 -31.64 27.42 3.32
CA GLY A 181 -31.26 28.71 3.93
C GLY A 181 -29.77 28.90 4.17
N ARG A 182 -28.90 27.97 3.77
CA ARG A 182 -27.42 28.09 3.91
C ARG A 182 -26.81 28.83 2.73
N LEU A 183 -25.69 29.52 2.95
CA LEU A 183 -24.96 30.23 1.90
C LEU A 183 -24.32 29.23 0.92
N LEU A 184 -24.45 29.52 -0.39
CA LEU A 184 -23.80 28.79 -1.49
C LEU A 184 -22.38 29.31 -1.79
N GLY A 185 -21.88 30.23 -0.97
CA GLY A 185 -20.50 30.70 -0.92
C GLY A 185 -20.00 30.71 0.53
N CYS A 186 -18.68 30.61 0.71
CA CYS A 186 -18.06 30.68 2.04
C CYS A 186 -17.42 32.04 2.30
N GLY A 187 -16.63 32.56 1.37
CA GLY A 187 -16.00 33.87 1.45
C GLY A 187 -14.80 33.96 2.42
N LEU A 188 -14.57 32.95 3.26
CA LEU A 188 -13.41 32.85 4.17
C LEU A 188 -12.16 32.38 3.42
N VAL A 189 -10.98 32.72 3.91
CA VAL A 189 -9.71 32.15 3.42
C VAL A 189 -9.39 30.94 4.28
N HIS A 190 -9.16 29.78 3.64
CA HIS A 190 -8.83 28.54 4.34
C HIS A 190 -7.35 28.18 4.21
N THR A 191 -6.81 27.55 5.25
CA THR A 191 -5.53 26.82 5.16
C THR A 191 -5.78 25.33 4.86
N GLU A 192 -4.74 24.59 4.47
CA GLU A 192 -4.87 23.16 4.16
C GLU A 192 -5.36 22.30 5.32
N ASP A 193 -5.07 22.72 6.56
CA ASP A 193 -5.41 21.97 7.77
C ASP A 193 -6.74 22.41 8.40
N ASP A 194 -7.43 23.37 7.78
CA ASP A 194 -8.72 23.85 8.25
C ASP A 194 -9.77 22.71 8.24
N PRO A 195 -10.41 22.38 9.39
CA PRO A 195 -11.39 21.30 9.47
C PRO A 195 -12.56 21.37 8.46
N PRO A 196 -13.05 22.57 8.06
CA PRO A 196 -14.08 22.66 7.03
C PRO A 196 -13.67 22.18 5.64
N VAL A 197 -12.37 22.15 5.31
CA VAL A 197 -11.91 21.87 3.94
C VAL A 197 -12.32 20.46 3.50
N GLY A 198 -13.01 20.38 2.36
CA GLY A 198 -13.60 19.13 1.87
C GLY A 198 -15.02 18.85 2.37
N LEU A 199 -15.49 19.52 3.43
CA LEU A 199 -16.88 19.43 3.86
C LEU A 199 -17.82 20.19 2.91
N PRO A 200 -19.07 19.73 2.75
CA PRO A 200 -20.06 20.45 1.96
C PRO A 200 -20.41 21.81 2.57
N LEU A 201 -20.64 22.82 1.72
CA LEU A 201 -21.17 24.12 2.17
C LEU A 201 -22.56 23.96 2.81
N CYS A 202 -23.36 23.04 2.29
CA CYS A 202 -24.64 22.64 2.85
C CYS A 202 -24.73 21.10 2.83
N PRO A 203 -24.73 20.43 4.00
CA PRO A 203 -24.87 18.97 4.07
C PRO A 203 -26.13 18.48 3.36
N ASP A 204 -27.23 19.21 3.51
CA ASP A 204 -28.54 18.83 2.94
C ASP A 204 -28.59 18.95 1.40
N CYS A 205 -27.72 19.78 0.79
CA CYS A 205 -27.59 19.89 -0.66
C CYS A 205 -26.56 18.93 -1.27
N TYR A 206 -25.81 18.19 -0.45
CA TYR A 206 -24.73 17.33 -0.94
C TYR A 206 -25.28 15.94 -1.29
N ASP A 207 -24.96 15.46 -2.49
CA ASP A 207 -25.35 14.16 -3.00
C ASP A 207 -24.52 13.03 -2.38
N TYR A 208 -24.88 12.66 -1.16
CA TYR A 208 -24.26 11.53 -0.46
C TYR A 208 -24.54 10.18 -1.14
N VAL A 209 -25.71 10.03 -1.77
CA VAL A 209 -26.08 8.80 -2.47
C VAL A 209 -25.13 8.58 -3.65
N GLY A 210 -24.99 9.57 -4.52
CA GLY A 210 -24.07 9.52 -5.64
C GLY A 210 -22.61 9.34 -5.20
N HIS A 211 -22.21 9.95 -4.08
CA HIS A 211 -20.86 9.78 -3.54
C HIS A 211 -20.61 8.33 -3.08
N VAL A 212 -21.56 7.71 -2.37
CA VAL A 212 -21.44 6.29 -1.98
C VAL A 212 -21.45 5.37 -3.21
N LEU A 213 -22.37 5.60 -4.14
CA LEU A 213 -22.46 4.81 -5.39
C LEU A 213 -21.20 4.95 -6.24
N TRP A 214 -20.58 6.13 -6.26
CA TRP A 214 -19.27 6.35 -6.88
C TRP A 214 -18.21 5.41 -6.33
N HIS A 215 -18.00 5.38 -5.01
CA HIS A 215 -17.00 4.49 -4.41
C HIS A 215 -17.34 3.01 -4.61
N ALA A 216 -18.62 2.64 -4.55
CA ALA A 216 -19.08 1.27 -4.79
C ALA A 216 -18.81 0.80 -6.23
N HIS A 217 -18.81 1.71 -7.21
CA HIS A 217 -18.74 1.37 -8.63
C HIS A 217 -17.47 1.85 -9.36
N THR A 218 -16.58 2.60 -8.72
CA THR A 218 -15.35 3.12 -9.34
C THR A 218 -14.46 2.02 -9.92
N GLY A 219 -14.43 0.84 -9.30
CA GLY A 219 -13.73 -0.34 -9.84
C GLY A 219 -14.31 -0.84 -11.17
N ARG A 220 -15.65 -0.88 -11.28
CA ARG A 220 -16.34 -1.25 -12.53
C ARG A 220 -16.24 -0.15 -13.59
N LEU A 221 -16.24 1.11 -13.17
CA LEU A 221 -15.98 2.24 -14.07
C LEU A 221 -14.59 2.17 -14.68
N TRP A 222 -13.57 1.85 -13.88
CA TRP A 222 -12.22 1.61 -14.38
C TRP A 222 -12.17 0.47 -15.41
N ASP A 223 -12.80 -0.66 -15.12
CA ASP A 223 -12.89 -1.78 -16.08
C ASP A 223 -13.52 -1.33 -17.42
N ARG A 224 -14.63 -0.59 -17.36
CA ARG A 224 -15.27 -0.01 -18.55
C ARG A 224 -14.39 0.98 -19.27
N PHE A 225 -13.67 1.85 -18.55
CA PHE A 225 -12.71 2.79 -19.12
C PHE A 225 -11.62 2.04 -19.92
N THR A 226 -10.94 1.08 -19.31
CA THR A 226 -9.87 0.35 -20.01
C THR A 226 -10.39 -0.50 -21.17
N THR A 227 -11.65 -0.96 -21.10
CA THR A 227 -12.33 -1.64 -22.21
C THR A 227 -12.67 -0.69 -23.34
N ALA A 228 -13.17 0.51 -23.03
CA ALA A 228 -13.52 1.54 -24.00
C ALA A 228 -12.29 2.06 -24.75
N VAL A 229 -11.17 2.31 -24.05
CA VAL A 229 -9.89 2.66 -24.67
C VAL A 229 -9.49 1.62 -25.71
N ARG A 230 -9.47 0.33 -25.34
CA ARG A 230 -9.12 -0.76 -26.28
C ARG A 230 -10.10 -0.88 -27.44
N ARG A 231 -11.39 -0.61 -27.23
CA ARG A 231 -12.39 -0.62 -28.31
C ARG A 231 -12.16 0.53 -29.28
N TYR A 232 -11.88 1.73 -28.77
CA TYR A 232 -11.59 2.90 -29.58
C TYR A 232 -10.35 2.66 -30.45
N LEU A 233 -9.25 2.18 -29.86
CA LEU A 233 -8.02 1.87 -30.58
C LEU A 233 -8.22 0.79 -31.65
N ALA A 234 -9.02 -0.25 -31.38
CA ALA A 234 -9.35 -1.26 -32.37
C ALA A 234 -10.11 -0.66 -33.58
N SER A 235 -11.10 0.20 -33.31
CA SER A 235 -11.83 0.92 -34.36
C SER A 235 -10.92 1.85 -35.17
N ALA A 236 -10.04 2.62 -34.50
CA ALA A 236 -9.11 3.54 -35.15
C ALA A 236 -8.11 2.80 -36.06
N GLY A 237 -7.66 1.62 -35.65
CA GLY A 237 -6.80 0.75 -36.44
C GLY A 237 -7.52 -0.10 -37.49
N GLY A 238 -8.85 -0.05 -37.57
CA GLY A 238 -9.63 -0.88 -38.48
C GLY A 238 -9.56 -2.39 -38.19
N VAL A 239 -9.27 -2.78 -36.94
CA VAL A 239 -9.07 -4.18 -36.55
C VAL A 239 -10.17 -4.66 -35.58
N PRO A 240 -10.56 -5.94 -35.62
CA PRO A 240 -11.46 -6.49 -34.61
C PRO A 240 -10.84 -6.38 -33.21
N ARG A 241 -11.64 -6.02 -32.18
CA ARG A 241 -11.16 -5.91 -30.80
C ARG A 241 -10.54 -7.20 -30.24
N SER A 242 -10.96 -8.38 -30.72
CA SER A 242 -10.36 -9.66 -30.37
C SER A 242 -8.95 -9.87 -30.94
N LYS A 243 -8.59 -9.07 -31.96
CA LYS A 243 -7.33 -9.12 -32.69
C LYS A 243 -6.39 -7.98 -32.38
N LEU A 244 -6.82 -6.99 -31.59
CA LEU A 244 -5.97 -5.85 -31.22
C LEU A 244 -4.61 -6.27 -30.64
N GLY A 245 -4.56 -7.35 -29.84
CA GLY A 245 -3.32 -7.86 -29.25
C GLY A 245 -2.30 -8.37 -30.27
N ASP A 246 -2.73 -8.74 -31.47
CA ASP A 246 -1.86 -9.15 -32.57
C ASP A 246 -1.17 -7.92 -33.22
N HIS A 247 -1.62 -6.70 -32.90
CA HIS A 247 -1.10 -5.44 -33.43
C HIS A 247 -0.45 -4.54 -32.38
N LEU A 248 -1.03 -4.44 -31.18
CA LEU A 248 -0.52 -3.61 -30.09
C LEU A 248 -1.00 -4.08 -28.72
N VAL A 249 -0.26 -3.72 -27.68
CA VAL A 249 -0.62 -3.96 -26.28
C VAL A 249 -0.80 -2.62 -25.56
N VAL A 250 -1.90 -2.50 -24.80
CA VAL A 250 -2.15 -1.32 -23.96
C VAL A 250 -1.95 -1.67 -22.50
N SER A 251 -0.93 -1.05 -21.90
CA SER A 251 -0.54 -1.21 -20.51
C SER A 251 -1.12 -0.08 -19.65
N PHE A 252 -1.64 -0.43 -18.48
CA PHE A 252 -2.21 0.52 -17.53
C PHE A 252 -1.57 0.32 -16.15
N ALA A 253 -1.12 1.41 -15.52
CA ALA A 253 -0.78 1.44 -14.10
C ALA A 253 -1.58 2.57 -13.46
N LYS A 254 -2.37 2.28 -12.42
CA LYS A 254 -3.25 3.27 -11.79
C LYS A 254 -3.06 3.34 -10.28
N VAL A 255 -3.32 4.53 -9.73
CA VAL A 255 -3.42 4.79 -8.29
C VAL A 255 -4.71 5.52 -7.97
N ALA A 256 -5.14 5.39 -6.73
CA ALA A 256 -6.31 6.06 -6.18
C ALA A 256 -5.84 7.11 -5.19
N GLU A 257 -6.17 8.36 -5.46
CA GLU A 257 -5.91 9.47 -4.55
C GLU A 257 -7.22 9.96 -3.93
N PHE A 258 -7.24 10.09 -2.60
CA PHE A 258 -8.36 10.67 -1.90
C PHE A 258 -8.25 12.19 -1.91
N GLN A 259 -9.27 12.86 -2.44
CA GLN A 259 -9.40 14.29 -2.25
C GLN A 259 -9.80 14.61 -0.80
N ARG A 260 -9.66 15.87 -0.37
CA ARG A 260 -10.08 16.32 0.97
C ARG A 260 -11.55 15.98 1.31
N ARG A 261 -12.43 15.91 0.31
CA ARG A 261 -13.82 15.45 0.48
C ARG A 261 -13.98 13.91 0.52
N ALA A 262 -12.89 13.16 0.63
CA ALA A 262 -12.81 11.70 0.56
C ALA A 262 -13.26 11.05 -0.76
N ALA A 263 -13.59 11.83 -1.80
CA ALA A 263 -13.85 11.27 -3.13
C ALA A 263 -12.53 10.81 -3.77
N VAL A 264 -12.48 9.56 -4.22
CA VAL A 264 -11.31 9.00 -4.91
C VAL A 264 -11.26 9.52 -6.34
N HIS A 265 -10.09 10.00 -6.76
CA HIS A 265 -9.71 10.23 -8.15
C HIS A 265 -8.67 9.20 -8.57
N PHE A 266 -8.61 8.87 -9.85
CA PHE A 266 -7.57 8.00 -10.38
C PHE A 266 -6.55 8.78 -11.16
N HIS A 267 -5.29 8.50 -10.88
CA HIS A 267 -4.19 8.82 -11.77
C HIS A 267 -3.71 7.54 -12.43
N ALA A 268 -3.47 7.58 -13.73
CA ALA A 268 -3.09 6.42 -14.49
C ALA A 268 -2.01 6.74 -15.52
N VAL A 269 -1.01 5.87 -15.59
CA VAL A 269 -0.13 5.75 -16.75
C VAL A 269 -0.81 4.83 -17.75
N VAL A 270 -0.96 5.30 -18.98
CA VAL A 270 -1.44 4.49 -20.11
C VAL A 270 -0.35 4.49 -21.18
N ARG A 271 0.11 3.32 -21.61
CA ARG A 271 1.17 3.18 -22.63
C ARG A 271 0.76 2.19 -23.71
N MET A 272 1.08 2.50 -24.96
CA MET A 272 0.95 1.57 -26.08
C MET A 272 2.31 1.00 -26.48
N ASP A 273 2.38 -0.32 -26.57
CA ASP A 273 3.52 -1.07 -27.08
C ASP A 273 3.10 -1.88 -28.32
N GLY A 274 4.06 -2.49 -29.02
CA GLY A 274 3.76 -3.47 -30.06
C GLY A 274 3.23 -4.81 -29.51
N PRO A 275 2.97 -5.78 -30.37
CA PRO A 275 2.33 -7.05 -29.99
C PRO A 275 3.21 -7.91 -29.07
N ASP A 276 4.54 -7.79 -29.18
CA ASP A 276 5.50 -8.49 -28.32
C ASP A 276 5.82 -7.71 -27.04
N GLY A 277 5.02 -6.68 -26.74
CA GLY A 277 5.18 -5.83 -25.56
C GLY A 277 6.33 -4.81 -25.71
N PRO A 278 7.01 -4.43 -24.62
CA PRO A 278 7.85 -3.22 -24.56
C PRO A 278 9.05 -3.22 -25.54
N SER A 279 9.50 -4.40 -25.99
CA SER A 279 10.55 -4.56 -26.99
C SER A 279 10.10 -4.24 -28.42
N SER A 280 8.80 -4.14 -28.67
CA SER A 280 8.22 -3.91 -30.00
C SER A 280 7.44 -2.60 -30.06
N SER A 281 7.43 -1.96 -31.23
CA SER A 281 6.66 -0.73 -31.49
C SER A 281 5.22 -1.05 -31.91
N ALA A 282 4.29 -0.18 -31.49
CA ALA A 282 2.94 -0.18 -32.04
C ALA A 282 2.98 0.24 -33.53
N PRO A 283 1.92 -0.03 -34.31
CA PRO A 283 1.81 0.43 -35.69
C PRO A 283 1.83 1.97 -35.79
N ASP A 284 2.26 2.50 -36.93
CA ASP A 284 2.43 3.96 -37.14
C ASP A 284 1.16 4.80 -36.91
N TRP A 285 -0.03 4.21 -37.10
CA TRP A 285 -1.30 4.89 -36.84
C TRP A 285 -1.62 5.04 -35.35
N ALA A 286 -1.02 4.21 -34.49
CA ALA A 286 -1.26 4.21 -33.05
C ALA A 286 -0.38 5.28 -32.38
N THR A 287 -0.67 6.54 -32.70
CA THR A 287 0.05 7.70 -32.19
C THR A 287 -0.39 8.10 -30.78
N GLU A 288 0.32 9.05 -30.19
CA GLU A 288 -0.08 9.65 -28.91
C GLU A 288 -1.41 10.39 -29.00
N ASP A 289 -1.70 11.10 -30.10
CA ASP A 289 -2.98 11.78 -30.33
C ASP A 289 -4.14 10.78 -30.37
N VAL A 290 -3.96 9.63 -31.05
CA VAL A 290 -4.97 8.56 -31.08
C VAL A 290 -5.19 7.97 -29.69
N LEU A 291 -4.14 7.89 -28.87
CA LEU A 291 -4.28 7.46 -27.47
C LEU A 291 -5.03 8.50 -26.64
N LEU A 292 -4.77 9.79 -26.86
CA LEU A 292 -5.44 10.91 -26.18
C LEU A 292 -6.95 10.88 -26.49
N ASP A 293 -7.31 10.80 -27.77
CA ASP A 293 -8.70 10.66 -28.21
C ASP A 293 -9.37 9.43 -27.57
N ALA A 294 -8.65 8.31 -27.49
CA ALA A 294 -9.18 7.08 -26.91
C ALA A 294 -9.50 7.23 -25.42
N VAL A 295 -8.62 7.87 -24.64
CA VAL A 295 -8.83 8.08 -23.20
C VAL A 295 -9.89 9.14 -22.93
N GLU A 296 -9.95 10.21 -23.71
CA GLU A 296 -11.00 11.23 -23.63
C GLU A 296 -12.37 10.63 -23.94
N HIS A 297 -12.48 9.87 -25.04
CA HIS A 297 -13.70 9.18 -25.41
C HIS A 297 -14.15 8.20 -24.32
N ALA A 298 -13.21 7.42 -23.77
CA ALA A 298 -13.51 6.45 -22.71
C ALA A 298 -13.96 7.13 -21.40
N ALA A 299 -13.39 8.28 -21.06
CA ALA A 299 -13.80 9.07 -19.90
C ALA A 299 -15.19 9.70 -20.11
N ALA A 300 -15.46 10.25 -21.29
CA ALA A 300 -16.73 10.91 -21.59
C ALA A 300 -17.91 9.92 -21.73
N SER A 301 -17.66 8.74 -22.31
CA SER A 301 -18.71 7.75 -22.59
C SER A 301 -18.93 6.72 -21.48
N GLY A 302 -17.99 6.60 -20.54
CA GLY A 302 -17.99 5.57 -19.51
C GLY A 302 -19.00 5.83 -18.39
N PHE A 303 -19.97 4.94 -18.24
CA PHE A 303 -20.87 4.91 -17.08
C PHE A 303 -21.15 3.47 -16.63
N VAL A 304 -21.63 3.30 -15.40
CA VAL A 304 -22.19 2.05 -14.84
C VAL A 304 -23.63 2.30 -14.46
N THR A 305 -24.54 1.47 -14.99
CA THR A 305 -25.93 1.45 -14.54
C THR A 305 -26.00 0.70 -13.22
N VAL A 306 -26.53 1.36 -12.20
CA VAL A 306 -26.76 0.78 -10.88
C VAL A 306 -28.16 0.18 -10.85
N PRO A 307 -28.33 -1.07 -10.36
CA PRO A 307 -29.65 -1.65 -10.19
C PRO A 307 -30.55 -0.75 -9.34
N ALA A 308 -31.85 -0.74 -9.65
CA ALA A 308 -32.78 0.08 -8.90
C ALA A 308 -32.86 -0.34 -7.42
N SER A 309 -32.96 0.66 -6.53
CA SER A 309 -33.19 0.47 -5.10
C SER A 309 -34.31 1.37 -4.63
N GLU A 310 -35.05 0.97 -3.60
CA GLU A 310 -36.06 1.84 -2.97
C GLU A 310 -35.46 3.16 -2.45
N ALA A 311 -34.18 3.16 -2.07
CA ALA A 311 -33.51 4.32 -1.49
C ALA A 311 -33.13 5.40 -2.52
N TYR A 312 -32.93 5.04 -3.79
CA TYR A 312 -32.37 5.97 -4.80
C TYR A 312 -32.86 5.74 -6.23
N GLY A 313 -33.81 4.82 -6.46
CA GLY A 313 -34.26 4.49 -7.81
C GLY A 313 -33.16 3.88 -8.67
N MET A 314 -33.24 4.08 -9.99
CA MET A 314 -32.22 3.65 -10.94
C MET A 314 -31.22 4.78 -11.17
N GLU A 315 -29.93 4.46 -11.04
CA GLU A 315 -28.86 5.45 -11.14
C GLU A 315 -27.82 5.11 -12.21
N ARG A 316 -27.14 6.15 -12.72
CA ARG A 316 -25.98 6.00 -13.62
C ARG A 316 -24.79 6.72 -13.02
N VAL A 317 -23.76 5.95 -12.68
CA VAL A 317 -22.50 6.51 -12.16
C VAL A 317 -21.53 6.64 -13.33
N GLY A 318 -20.98 7.84 -13.56
CA GLY A 318 -19.95 8.11 -14.56
C GLY A 318 -18.76 8.86 -13.96
N TRP A 319 -17.77 9.16 -14.80
CA TRP A 319 -16.67 10.04 -14.42
C TRP A 319 -17.17 11.48 -14.22
N GLY A 320 -16.47 12.24 -13.38
CA GLY A 320 -16.73 13.67 -13.21
C GLY A 320 -16.39 14.47 -14.46
N GLY A 321 -16.89 15.69 -14.55
CA GLY A 321 -16.65 16.58 -15.70
C GLY A 321 -15.23 17.13 -15.80
N GLN A 322 -14.37 16.89 -14.81
CA GLN A 322 -12.94 17.22 -14.91
C GLN A 322 -12.18 15.98 -15.40
N PHE A 323 -11.47 16.15 -16.50
CA PHE A 323 -10.60 15.14 -17.09
C PHE A 323 -9.30 15.84 -17.47
N ASP A 324 -8.19 15.15 -17.29
CA ASP A 324 -6.88 15.67 -17.63
C ASP A 324 -6.02 14.54 -18.20
N ALA A 325 -5.32 14.79 -19.30
CA ALA A 325 -4.43 13.81 -19.91
C ALA A 325 -3.27 14.50 -20.60
N HIS A 326 -2.05 14.09 -20.24
CA HIS A 326 -0.84 14.72 -20.73
C HIS A 326 0.22 13.70 -21.14
N PRO A 327 0.96 13.95 -22.23
CA PRO A 327 2.13 13.16 -22.62
C PRO A 327 3.18 13.04 -21.52
N ILE A 328 3.80 11.86 -21.38
CA ILE A 328 4.95 11.67 -20.48
C ILE A 328 6.24 11.84 -21.29
N ARG A 329 6.93 12.97 -21.13
CA ARG A 329 8.12 13.35 -21.92
C ARG A 329 9.38 12.57 -21.53
N ARG A 330 10.39 12.57 -22.42
CA ARG A 330 11.71 12.00 -22.12
C ARG A 330 12.47 12.92 -21.18
N HIS A 331 13.30 12.35 -20.30
CA HIS A 331 14.09 13.11 -19.33
C HIS A 331 15.10 14.06 -19.99
N SER A 332 15.57 13.79 -21.22
CA SER A 332 16.53 14.65 -21.93
C SER A 332 15.89 15.87 -22.59
N GLU A 333 14.56 15.92 -22.70
CA GLU A 333 13.82 17.03 -23.31
C GLU A 333 13.41 18.10 -22.27
N THR A 334 13.41 17.73 -20.99
CA THR A 334 12.81 18.51 -19.91
C THR A 334 13.86 19.30 -19.13
N GLY A 335 14.26 20.45 -19.68
CA GLY A 335 15.08 21.44 -18.98
C GLY A 335 14.29 22.34 -18.02
N GLN A 336 12.99 22.08 -17.80
CA GLN A 336 12.07 22.87 -16.98
C GLN A 336 11.40 22.02 -15.90
N ALA A 337 11.07 22.66 -14.77
CA ALA A 337 10.59 22.04 -13.54
C ALA A 337 9.15 21.50 -13.60
N ASP A 338 8.37 21.83 -14.64
CA ASP A 338 6.94 21.51 -14.77
C ASP A 338 6.63 20.33 -15.71
N ASP A 339 7.62 19.75 -16.40
CA ASP A 339 7.39 18.64 -17.34
C ASP A 339 7.41 17.26 -16.66
N LEU A 340 6.38 16.44 -16.93
CA LEU A 340 6.22 15.09 -16.38
C LEU A 340 7.20 14.09 -17.02
N SER A 341 8.39 13.97 -16.44
CA SER A 341 9.33 12.88 -16.76
C SER A 341 8.87 11.52 -16.19
N GLY A 342 9.34 10.43 -16.79
CA GLY A 342 9.02 9.07 -16.31
C GLY A 342 9.42 8.81 -14.84
N GLY A 343 10.51 9.43 -14.37
CA GLY A 343 10.94 9.36 -12.97
C GLY A 343 10.00 10.13 -12.02
N ALA A 344 9.57 11.32 -12.42
CA ALA A 344 8.61 12.13 -11.66
C ALA A 344 7.26 11.40 -11.53
N VAL A 345 6.76 10.84 -12.64
CA VAL A 345 5.52 10.04 -12.64
C VAL A 345 5.65 8.81 -11.75
N ALA A 346 6.78 8.10 -11.80
CA ALA A 346 7.01 6.96 -10.91
C ALA A 346 7.01 7.36 -9.42
N GLY A 347 7.61 8.50 -9.08
CA GLY A 347 7.59 9.06 -7.73
C GLY A 347 6.17 9.42 -7.28
N TYR A 348 5.40 10.06 -8.16
CA TYR A 348 4.00 10.37 -7.92
C TYR A 348 3.18 9.10 -7.64
N VAL A 349 3.25 8.11 -8.53
CA VAL A 349 2.53 6.84 -8.37
C VAL A 349 2.92 6.14 -7.06
N ALA A 350 4.21 6.09 -6.74
CA ALA A 350 4.70 5.46 -5.51
C ALA A 350 4.19 6.12 -4.23
N LYS A 351 3.98 7.44 -4.24
CA LYS A 351 3.42 8.19 -3.09
C LYS A 351 2.00 7.75 -2.73
N TYR A 352 1.19 7.35 -3.72
CA TYR A 352 -0.25 7.09 -3.54
C TYR A 352 -0.63 5.60 -3.45
N VAL A 353 0.35 4.69 -3.38
CA VAL A 353 0.08 3.25 -3.19
C VAL A 353 0.12 2.79 -1.72
N THR A 354 0.47 3.68 -0.79
CA THR A 354 0.66 3.39 0.64
C THR A 354 -0.23 4.20 1.56
#